data_AF-A0A930HW50-F1
#
_entry.id   AF-A0A930HW50-F1
#
_cell.length_a   1.000
_cell.length_b   1.000
_cell.length_c   1.000
_cell.angle_alpha   90.00
_cell.angle_beta   90.00
_cell.angle_gamma   90.00
#
_symmetry.space_group_name_H-M   'P 1'
#
loop_
_entity.id
_entity.type
_entity.pdbx_description
1 polymer ?
#
loop_
_entity_poly.entity_id
_entity_poly.type
_entity_poly.pdbx_seq_one_letter_code
_entity_poly.pdbx_strand_id
1 'polypeptide(L)'
;MKSRYNRFFIGAIILVVVGFLTGCAMPRVPTVQVNKDLRAYSYVYIPATQPVQETLEQKNESVNPRDLIAGAFAKKGFIILPSVDERFRAKTLMVSYGESGRRNVALGLGYAIEITIQLISAETGELVATTTAEGCGSTEADDIKQAITRALDALFK
;
A
#
# COMPACT_ATOMS: atom_id res chain seq x y z
N MET A 1 -34.64 11.65 -43.35
CA MET A 1 -33.31 11.07 -42.99
C MET A 1 -32.59 11.79 -41.84
N LYS A 2 -32.65 13.12 -41.70
CA LYS A 2 -31.93 13.91 -40.67
C LYS A 2 -32.20 13.53 -39.19
N SER A 3 -33.43 13.18 -38.83
CA SER A 3 -33.81 12.83 -37.45
C SER A 3 -33.23 11.49 -36.96
N ARG A 4 -33.07 10.50 -37.86
CA ARG A 4 -32.47 9.21 -37.50
C ARG A 4 -30.96 9.33 -37.26
N TYR A 5 -30.28 10.16 -38.06
CA TYR A 5 -28.84 10.42 -37.90
C TYR A 5 -28.49 11.08 -36.56
N ASN A 6 -29.28 12.08 -36.12
CA ASN A 6 -29.10 12.68 -34.79
C ASN A 6 -29.32 11.69 -33.65
N ARG A 7 -30.25 10.73 -33.79
CA ARG A 7 -30.47 9.69 -32.76
C ARG A 7 -29.30 8.71 -32.67
N PHE A 8 -28.68 8.35 -33.80
CA PHE A 8 -27.47 7.52 -33.82
C PHE A 8 -26.26 8.27 -33.24
N PHE A 9 -26.09 9.55 -33.58
CA PHE A 9 -25.01 10.38 -33.03
C PHE A 9 -25.14 10.59 -31.52
N ILE A 10 -26.35 10.89 -31.03
CA ILE A 10 -26.63 11.01 -29.60
C ILE A 10 -26.42 9.66 -28.90
N GLY A 11 -26.85 8.54 -29.50
CA GLY A 11 -26.62 7.20 -28.97
C GLY A 11 -25.12 6.85 -28.87
N ALA A 12 -24.33 7.21 -29.88
CA ALA A 12 -22.88 6.99 -29.88
C ALA A 12 -22.17 7.86 -28.83
N ILE A 13 -22.59 9.12 -28.65
CA ILE A 13 -22.07 10.00 -27.60
C ILE A 13 -22.40 9.44 -26.21
N ILE A 14 -23.62 8.94 -25.98
CA ILE A 14 -24.00 8.30 -24.72
C ILE A 14 -23.16 7.05 -24.46
N LEU A 15 -22.92 6.22 -25.47
CA LEU A 15 -22.07 5.03 -25.35
C LEU A 15 -20.62 5.38 -24.99
N VAL A 16 -20.06 6.44 -25.59
CA VAL A 16 -18.71 6.93 -25.29
C VAL A 16 -18.65 7.50 -23.86
N VAL A 17 -19.64 8.28 -23.45
CA VAL A 17 -19.71 8.84 -22.08
C VAL A 17 -19.88 7.73 -21.02
N VAL A 18 -20.70 6.70 -21.29
CA VAL A 18 -20.84 5.52 -20.42
C VAL A 18 -19.55 4.69 -20.40
N GLY A 19 -18.84 4.60 -21.52
CA GLY A 19 -17.52 3.97 -21.61
C GLY A 19 -16.40 4.72 -20.87
N PHE A 20 -16.51 6.04 -20.72
CA PHE A 20 -15.59 6.83 -19.89
C PHE A 20 -15.92 6.75 -18.38
N LEU A 21 -17.13 6.31 -18.01
CA LEU A 21 -17.56 6.11 -16.62
C LEU A 21 -17.21 4.73 -16.06
N THR A 22 -16.58 3.84 -16.84
CA THR A 22 -15.92 2.64 -16.31
C THR A 22 -14.64 3.06 -15.60
N GLY A 23 -14.82 3.59 -14.39
CA GLY A 23 -13.77 4.18 -13.59
C GLY A 23 -12.59 3.24 -13.39
N CYS A 24 -11.39 3.81 -13.38
CA CYS A 24 -10.22 3.20 -12.77
C CYS A 24 -10.65 2.66 -11.41
N ALA A 25 -10.45 1.36 -11.19
CA ALA A 25 -10.86 0.74 -9.95
C ALA A 25 -10.17 1.42 -8.77
N MET A 26 -10.95 2.06 -7.90
CA MET A 26 -10.39 2.72 -6.74
C MET A 26 -10.04 1.68 -5.67
N PRO A 27 -8.79 1.68 -5.15
CA PRO A 27 -8.44 0.81 -4.03
C PRO A 27 -9.16 1.27 -2.76
N ARG A 28 -9.49 0.33 -1.88
CA ARG A 28 -10.22 0.60 -0.63
C ARG A 28 -9.50 1.62 0.26
N VAL A 29 -10.28 2.37 1.03
CA VAL A 29 -9.74 3.31 2.01
C VAL A 29 -8.84 2.53 2.98
N PRO A 30 -7.62 3.01 3.28
CA PRO A 30 -6.76 2.38 4.25
C PRO A 30 -7.43 2.28 5.62
N THR A 31 -7.26 1.15 6.30
CA THR A 31 -7.70 0.96 7.68
C THR A 31 -6.50 1.09 8.60
N VAL A 32 -6.66 1.84 9.70
CA VAL A 32 -5.63 2.03 10.72
C VAL A 32 -6.25 1.75 12.08
N GLN A 33 -5.60 0.91 12.85
CA GLN A 33 -5.92 0.66 14.24
C GLN A 33 -4.71 1.00 15.09
N VAL A 34 -4.83 2.01 15.95
CA VAL A 34 -3.77 2.42 16.89
C VAL A 34 -4.21 2.02 18.30
N ASN A 35 -3.47 1.10 18.91
CA ASN A 35 -3.73 0.65 20.28
C ASN A 35 -2.88 1.42 21.30
N LYS A 36 -1.71 1.92 20.89
CA LYS A 36 -0.77 2.67 21.74
C LYS A 36 -0.19 3.88 21.02
N ASP A 37 0.25 4.88 21.78
CA ASP A 37 0.85 6.09 21.22
C ASP A 37 2.21 5.80 20.58
N LEU A 38 2.34 6.14 19.29
CA LEU A 38 3.58 5.99 18.52
C LEU A 38 4.70 6.91 19.01
N ARG A 39 4.37 8.03 19.67
CA ARG A 39 5.34 9.00 20.18
C ARG A 39 6.19 8.47 21.33
N ALA A 40 5.77 7.37 21.97
CA ALA A 40 6.56 6.68 22.97
C ALA A 40 7.81 5.99 22.39
N TYR A 41 7.88 5.85 21.07
CA TYR A 41 8.92 5.12 20.36
C TYR A 41 9.79 6.07 19.53
N SER A 42 11.07 5.74 19.39
CA SER A 42 12.03 6.53 18.61
C SER A 42 12.84 5.68 17.64
N TYR A 43 12.86 4.37 17.85
CA TYR A 43 13.62 3.41 17.06
C TYR A 43 12.68 2.46 16.35
N VAL A 44 13.09 2.00 15.17
CA VAL A 44 12.32 1.05 14.38
C VAL A 44 13.25 -0.02 13.85
N TYR A 45 12.88 -1.28 14.07
CA TYR A 45 13.52 -2.44 13.47
C TYR A 45 12.61 -3.04 12.41
N ILE A 46 13.13 -3.16 11.19
CA ILE A 46 12.42 -3.72 10.04
C ILE A 46 13.23 -4.93 9.56
N PRO A 47 12.70 -6.16 9.67
CA PRO A 47 13.33 -7.37 9.17
C PRO A 47 13.64 -7.28 7.67
N ALA A 48 14.61 -8.05 7.21
CA ALA A 48 14.90 -8.17 5.79
C ALA A 48 13.70 -8.75 5.04
N THR A 49 13.24 -8.07 3.99
CA THR A 49 12.25 -8.58 3.03
C THR A 49 12.95 -8.99 1.74
N GLN A 50 12.38 -9.96 1.03
CA GLN A 50 12.82 -10.29 -0.32
C GLN A 50 12.30 -9.23 -1.29
N PRO A 51 13.09 -8.79 -2.28
CA PRO A 51 12.62 -7.86 -3.30
C PRO A 51 11.56 -8.54 -4.17
N VAL A 52 10.50 -7.81 -4.49
CA VAL A 52 9.52 -8.27 -5.48
C VAL A 52 10.10 -7.98 -6.86
N GLN A 53 10.17 -8.99 -7.71
CA GLN A 53 10.73 -8.92 -9.06
C GLN A 53 9.70 -9.47 -10.05
N GLU A 54 9.27 -8.66 -11.00
CA GLU A 54 8.55 -9.12 -12.18
C GLU A 54 9.51 -9.20 -13.38
N THR A 55 9.64 -10.37 -13.99
CA THR A 55 10.30 -10.54 -15.30
C THR A 55 9.24 -10.49 -16.40
N LEU A 56 8.82 -9.28 -16.76
CA LEU A 56 8.20 -9.03 -18.05
C LEU A 56 9.32 -8.56 -18.98
N GLU A 57 9.49 -9.23 -20.12
CA GLU A 57 10.50 -8.87 -21.12
C GLU A 57 10.45 -7.35 -21.34
N GLN A 58 11.53 -6.66 -20.93
CA GLN A 58 11.78 -5.21 -21.05
C GLN A 58 11.40 -4.23 -19.91
N LYS A 59 10.96 -4.64 -18.71
CA LYS A 59 10.87 -3.71 -17.55
C LYS A 59 11.21 -4.38 -16.20
N ASN A 60 12.47 -4.26 -15.77
CA ASN A 60 12.90 -4.69 -14.44
C ASN A 60 12.53 -3.63 -13.39
N GLU A 61 11.26 -3.54 -12.99
CA GLU A 61 10.89 -2.82 -11.78
C GLU A 61 10.95 -3.76 -10.58
N SER A 62 11.86 -3.46 -9.65
CA SER A 62 11.96 -4.17 -8.39
C SER A 62 11.83 -3.18 -7.25
N VAL A 63 10.93 -3.50 -6.32
CA VAL A 63 10.70 -2.73 -5.12
C VAL A 63 10.98 -3.62 -3.92
N ASN A 64 11.73 -3.08 -2.97
CA ASN A 64 11.98 -3.72 -1.69
C ASN A 64 11.06 -3.10 -0.63
N PRO A 65 10.04 -3.83 -0.12
CA PRO A 65 9.11 -3.31 0.89
C PRO A 65 9.81 -2.72 2.11
N ARG A 66 10.89 -3.35 2.58
CA ARG A 66 11.70 -2.84 3.69
C ARG A 66 12.20 -1.43 3.44
N ASP A 67 12.71 -1.14 2.25
CA ASP A 67 13.33 0.16 1.95
C ASP A 67 12.27 1.26 1.89
N LEU A 68 11.07 0.95 1.37
CA LEU A 68 9.93 1.87 1.38
C LEU A 68 9.46 2.17 2.82
N ILE A 69 9.30 1.13 3.63
CA ILE A 69 8.88 1.26 5.03
C ILE A 69 9.94 2.05 5.81
N ALA A 70 11.22 1.67 5.68
CA ALA A 70 12.33 2.34 6.34
C ALA A 70 12.40 3.83 5.98
N GLY A 71 12.28 4.15 4.68
CA GLY A 71 12.27 5.53 4.20
C GLY A 71 11.12 6.36 4.77
N ALA A 72 9.92 5.78 4.87
CA ALA A 72 8.74 6.45 5.44
C ALA A 72 8.89 6.72 6.95
N PHE A 73 9.37 5.75 7.73
CA PHE A 73 9.65 5.95 9.16
C PHE A 73 10.78 6.95 9.39
N ALA A 74 11.88 6.86 8.62
CA ALA A 74 12.98 7.81 8.70
C ALA A 74 12.54 9.25 8.40
N LYS A 75 11.66 9.44 7.40
CA LYS A 75 11.06 10.74 7.07
C LYS A 75 10.24 11.32 8.23
N LYS A 76 9.72 10.48 9.13
CA LYS A 76 8.98 10.89 10.34
C LYS A 76 9.87 11.04 11.58
N GLY A 77 11.20 10.90 11.43
CA GLY A 77 12.17 11.14 12.51
C GLY A 77 12.54 9.90 13.33
N PHE A 78 12.10 8.70 12.93
CA PHE A 78 12.50 7.45 13.58
C PHE A 78 13.92 7.02 13.15
N ILE A 79 14.66 6.42 14.08
CA ILE A 79 15.97 5.84 13.81
C ILE A 79 15.80 4.38 13.40
N ILE A 80 16.24 4.03 12.20
CA ILE A 80 16.19 2.66 11.70
C ILE A 80 17.36 1.87 12.27
N LEU A 81 17.06 0.84 13.05
CA LEU A 81 18.06 -0.05 13.65
C LEU A 81 18.35 -1.24 12.72
N PRO A 82 19.63 -1.66 12.60
CA PRO A 82 19.99 -2.87 11.85
C PRO A 82 19.55 -4.15 12.58
N SER A 83 19.43 -4.09 13.90
CA SER A 83 18.99 -5.18 14.79
C SER A 83 18.37 -4.62 16.07
N VAL A 84 17.59 -5.42 16.79
CA VAL A 84 17.04 -5.03 18.10
C VAL A 84 18.15 -5.09 19.15
N ASP A 85 18.44 -3.93 19.76
CA ASP A 85 19.43 -3.78 20.84
C ASP A 85 18.69 -3.57 22.17
N GLU A 86 19.12 -4.30 23.21
CA GLU A 86 18.52 -4.24 24.55
C GLU A 86 18.51 -2.81 25.12
N ARG A 87 19.51 -1.99 24.79
CA ARG A 87 19.64 -0.59 25.25
C ARG A 87 18.49 0.30 24.78
N PHE A 88 17.89 -0.01 23.63
CA PHE A 88 16.84 0.80 23.01
C PHE A 88 15.50 0.07 22.96
N ARG A 89 15.42 -1.15 23.49
CA ARG A 89 14.29 -2.06 23.34
C ARG A 89 12.95 -1.46 23.77
N ALA A 90 12.92 -0.77 24.91
CA ALA A 90 11.74 -0.07 25.42
C ALA A 90 11.17 1.02 24.49
N LYS A 91 12.01 1.57 23.61
CA LYS A 91 11.64 2.61 22.65
C LYS A 91 11.69 2.12 21.20
N THR A 92 11.77 0.81 20.98
CA THR A 92 11.88 0.19 19.66
C THR A 92 10.56 -0.40 19.20
N LEU A 93 10.14 -0.05 17.99
CA LEU A 93 9.06 -0.71 17.26
C LEU A 93 9.64 -1.76 16.33
N MET A 94 9.14 -2.98 16.41
CA MET A 94 9.34 -4.01 15.40
C MET A 94 8.24 -3.87 14.36
N VAL A 95 8.61 -3.83 13.08
CA VAL A 95 7.66 -3.73 11.98
C VAL A 95 7.55 -5.07 11.27
N SER A 96 6.33 -5.57 11.13
CA SER A 96 6.01 -6.71 10.28
C SER A 96 5.25 -6.22 9.05
N TYR A 97 5.53 -6.82 7.90
CA TYR A 97 4.87 -6.55 6.63
C TYR A 97 4.48 -7.88 5.99
N GLY A 98 3.29 -7.93 5.40
CA GLY A 98 2.87 -9.04 4.55
C GLY A 98 1.75 -8.65 3.59
N GLU A 99 1.73 -9.31 2.43
CA GLU A 99 0.55 -9.34 1.56
C GLU A 99 -0.57 -10.06 2.31
N SER A 100 -1.70 -9.39 2.53
CA SER A 100 -2.85 -9.92 3.26
C SER A 100 -4.00 -10.38 2.38
N GLY A 101 -4.00 -10.01 1.09
CA GLY A 101 -5.01 -10.49 0.16
C GLY A 101 -4.91 -9.91 -1.25
N ARG A 102 -5.77 -10.44 -2.14
CA ARG A 102 -5.95 -9.94 -3.51
C ARG A 102 -7.43 -9.79 -3.82
N ARG A 103 -7.79 -8.71 -4.51
CA ARG A 103 -9.17 -8.42 -4.91
C ARG A 103 -9.24 -8.18 -6.40
N ASN A 104 -10.10 -8.92 -7.10
CA ASN A 104 -10.41 -8.65 -8.51
C ASN A 104 -11.14 -7.30 -8.61
N VAL A 105 -10.67 -6.47 -9.52
CA VAL A 105 -11.22 -5.14 -9.79
C VAL A 105 -11.54 -4.96 -11.26
N ALA A 106 -12.22 -3.87 -11.63
CA ALA A 106 -12.61 -3.56 -13.01
C ALA A 106 -13.30 -4.74 -13.73
N LEU A 107 -14.30 -5.36 -13.09
CA LEU A 107 -15.02 -6.53 -13.61
C LEU A 107 -14.12 -7.74 -13.96
N GLY A 108 -12.98 -7.87 -13.30
CA GLY A 108 -12.03 -8.97 -13.51
C GLY A 108 -10.91 -8.67 -14.51
N LEU A 109 -10.82 -7.44 -15.01
CA LEU A 109 -9.76 -6.99 -15.93
C LEU A 109 -8.48 -6.52 -15.21
N GLY A 110 -8.47 -6.51 -13.88
CA GLY A 110 -7.31 -6.23 -13.06
C GLY A 110 -7.47 -6.77 -11.65
N TYR A 111 -6.41 -6.66 -10.85
CA TYR A 111 -6.45 -7.00 -9.44
C TYR A 111 -5.83 -5.87 -8.61
N ALA A 112 -6.21 -5.83 -7.33
CA ALA A 112 -5.60 -4.98 -6.33
C ALA A 112 -4.94 -5.87 -5.27
N ILE A 113 -3.74 -5.49 -4.84
CA ILE A 113 -3.01 -6.18 -3.77
C ILE A 113 -3.24 -5.46 -2.46
N GLU A 114 -3.67 -6.21 -1.45
CA GLU A 114 -3.82 -5.73 -0.09
C GLU A 114 -2.59 -6.13 0.73
N ILE A 115 -2.04 -5.17 1.47
CA ILE A 115 -0.95 -5.39 2.41
C ILE A 115 -1.37 -4.99 3.81
N THR A 116 -0.78 -5.66 4.79
CA THR A 116 -0.91 -5.30 6.20
C THR A 116 0.46 -5.06 6.81
N ILE A 117 0.59 -3.94 7.53
CA ILE A 117 1.78 -3.57 8.31
C ILE A 117 1.39 -3.55 9.78
N GLN A 118 2.15 -4.26 10.61
CA GLN A 118 1.99 -4.28 12.06
C GLN A 118 3.20 -3.62 12.72
N LEU A 119 2.93 -2.81 13.75
CA LEU A 119 3.90 -2.20 14.63
C LEU A 119 3.77 -2.86 16.00
N ILE A 120 4.86 -3.43 16.48
CA ILE A 120 4.91 -4.24 17.69
C ILE A 120 5.96 -3.65 18.63
N SER A 121 5.65 -3.54 19.92
CA SER A 121 6.62 -3.12 20.94
C SER A 121 7.72 -4.18 21.07
N ALA A 122 8.99 -3.83 20.87
CA ALA A 122 10.10 -4.77 21.02
C ALA A 122 10.29 -5.23 22.48
N GLU A 123 9.86 -4.42 23.45
CA GLU A 123 9.94 -4.72 24.87
C GLU A 123 8.84 -5.68 25.32
N THR A 124 7.59 -5.38 24.96
CA THR A 124 6.43 -6.11 25.50
C THR A 124 5.84 -7.14 24.53
N GLY A 125 6.20 -7.09 23.25
CA GLY A 125 5.59 -7.91 22.20
C GLY A 125 4.15 -7.51 21.85
N GLU A 126 3.64 -6.42 22.44
CA GLU A 126 2.26 -6.00 22.22
C GLU A 126 2.09 -5.21 20.93
N LEU A 127 0.94 -5.38 20.28
CA LEU A 127 0.57 -4.68 19.06
C LEU A 127 0.30 -3.21 19.35
N VAL A 128 1.16 -2.34 18.84
CA VAL A 128 1.07 -0.87 18.96
C VAL A 128 0.10 -0.30 17.94
N ALA A 129 0.24 -0.71 16.68
CA ALA A 129 -0.66 -0.31 15.61
C ALA A 129 -0.68 -1.32 14.47
N THR A 130 -1.78 -1.34 13.71
CA THR A 130 -1.89 -2.06 12.44
C THR A 130 -2.42 -1.11 11.40
N THR A 131 -1.89 -1.19 10.19
CA THR A 131 -2.46 -0.50 9.03
C THR A 131 -2.57 -1.47 7.85
N THR A 132 -3.69 -1.39 7.14
CA THR A 132 -3.96 -2.21 5.96
C THR A 132 -4.39 -1.30 4.82
N ALA A 133 -3.89 -1.56 3.62
CA ALA A 133 -4.26 -0.79 2.42
C ALA A 133 -4.12 -1.63 1.16
N GLU A 134 -4.86 -1.23 0.13
CA GLU A 134 -4.76 -1.79 -1.21
C GLU A 134 -3.98 -0.88 -2.17
N GLY A 135 -3.26 -1.49 -3.10
CA GLY A 135 -2.70 -0.86 -4.30
C GLY A 135 -3.35 -1.43 -5.57
N CYS A 136 -3.46 -0.58 -6.60
CA CYS A 136 -3.96 -0.88 -7.95
C CYS A 136 -3.19 -0.01 -8.95
N GLY A 137 -1.90 -0.25 -9.07
CA GLY A 137 -0.97 0.24 -10.08
C GLY A 137 -0.97 -0.60 -11.37
N SER A 138 0.06 -0.41 -12.19
CA SER A 138 0.20 -1.07 -13.51
C SER A 138 0.99 -2.38 -13.47
N THR A 139 1.73 -2.62 -12.38
CA THR A 139 2.56 -3.80 -12.11
C THR A 139 2.37 -4.22 -10.65
N GLU A 140 2.73 -5.46 -10.28
CA GLU A 140 2.70 -5.92 -8.88
C GLU A 140 3.64 -5.07 -8.00
N ALA A 141 4.78 -4.63 -8.55
CA ALA A 141 5.70 -3.75 -7.85
C ALA A 141 5.07 -2.37 -7.56
N ASP A 142 4.31 -1.83 -8.52
CA ASP A 142 3.55 -0.58 -8.34
C ASP A 142 2.40 -0.75 -7.34
N ASP A 143 1.68 -1.87 -7.39
CA ASP A 143 0.63 -2.22 -6.42
C ASP A 143 1.18 -2.19 -5.00
N ILE A 144 2.26 -2.92 -4.75
CA ILE A 144 2.88 -3.03 -3.43
C ILE A 144 3.40 -1.66 -2.97
N LYS A 145 4.09 -0.92 -3.85
CA LYS A 145 4.58 0.43 -3.53
C LYS A 145 3.43 1.37 -3.16
N GLN A 146 2.35 1.34 -3.93
CA GLN A 146 1.17 2.16 -3.68
C GLN A 146 0.48 1.76 -2.37
N ALA A 147 0.30 0.46 -2.13
CA ALA A 147 -0.33 -0.07 -0.93
C ALA A 147 0.45 0.33 0.34
N ILE A 148 1.78 0.12 0.35
CA ILE A 148 2.66 0.51 1.46
C ILE A 148 2.59 2.02 1.71
N THR A 149 2.69 2.82 0.66
CA THR A 149 2.64 4.30 0.77
C THR A 149 1.31 4.74 1.36
N ARG A 150 0.18 4.20 0.87
CA ARG A 150 -1.15 4.53 1.36
C ARG A 150 -1.36 4.12 2.81
N ALA A 151 -0.87 2.95 3.21
CA ALA A 151 -0.94 2.46 4.58
C ALA A 151 -0.17 3.38 5.54
N LEU A 152 1.09 3.70 5.20
CA LEU A 152 1.94 4.53 6.05
C LEU A 152 1.50 6.00 6.09
N ASP A 153 1.03 6.55 4.97
CA ASP A 153 0.44 7.88 4.95
C ASP A 153 -0.81 7.94 5.83
N ALA A 154 -1.63 6.89 5.85
CA ALA A 154 -2.78 6.82 6.74
C ALA A 154 -2.37 6.69 8.21
N LEU A 155 -1.33 5.90 8.51
CA LEU A 155 -0.81 5.71 9.86
C LEU A 155 -0.24 7.00 10.47
N PHE A 156 0.39 7.85 9.66
CA PHE A 156 1.07 9.07 10.12
C PHE A 156 0.32 10.38 9.83
N LYS A 157 -0.96 10.29 9.45
CA LYS A 157 -1.88 11.44 9.36
C LYS A 157 -2.29 11.89 10.75
#